data_AF-A0A382SCJ4-F1
#
_entry.id   AF-A0A382SCJ4-F1
#
_cell.length_a   1.000
_cell.length_b   1.000
_cell.length_c   1.000
_cell.angle_alpha   90.00
_cell.angle_beta   90.00
_cell.angle_gamma   90.00
#
_symmetry.space_group_name_H-M   'P 1'
#
loop_
_entity.id
_entity.type
_entity.pdbx_description
1 polymer ?
#
loop_
_entity_poly.entity_id
_entity_poly.type
_entity_poly.pdbx_seq_one_letter_code
_entity_poly.pdbx_strand_id
1 'polypeptide(L)'
;APGMTVRAVQWLRTMKPQGFYSTPSYALHLAEVAKDEGIDPAEFGLKVMFFSGEPGASIPGIRERIEETYKARVFDCGTMAEMTPFMSASGTDGSGNGMVLFQDIVYHEVCDPKTNARVSWGERGTPVYTHLERTSQPMIRLASGDLTHWVEGPSECGRTYPILPDGVYGRIDDMFQIRGENIYPSEIDAVLNKLAGYGGEHRIIISREGAMDELLVQFDASAEVYGQGEQATSVLQNLASESLRKVLGVRAKTEVVAANVITRTDHKARRVIDDRELFKTLNNKLL
;
A
#
# COMPACT_ATOMS: atom_id res chain seq x y z
N ALA A 1 -9.48 18.74 3.86
CA ALA A 1 -9.66 20.23 3.86
C ALA A 1 -8.43 20.87 4.49
N PRO A 2 -7.94 22.02 3.98
CA PRO A 2 -6.70 22.63 4.49
C PRO A 2 -6.76 22.82 6.02
N GLY A 3 -5.71 22.42 6.74
CA GLY A 3 -5.60 22.57 8.20
C GLY A 3 -6.37 21.54 9.04
N MET A 4 -7.03 20.53 8.44
CA MET A 4 -7.64 19.43 9.21
C MET A 4 -6.57 18.56 9.89
N THR A 5 -5.49 18.23 9.18
CA THR A 5 -4.40 17.37 9.71
C THR A 5 -3.65 18.05 10.85
N VAL A 6 -3.36 19.36 10.74
CA VAL A 6 -2.79 20.17 11.84
C VAL A 6 -3.67 20.10 13.08
N ARG A 7 -5.00 20.24 12.93
CA ARG A 7 -5.91 20.08 14.06
C ARG A 7 -5.88 18.66 14.64
N ALA A 8 -5.84 17.63 13.79
CA ALA A 8 -5.75 16.24 14.25
C ALA A 8 -4.50 16.01 15.11
N VAL A 9 -3.34 16.54 14.71
CA VAL A 9 -2.10 16.51 15.50
C VAL A 9 -2.30 17.10 16.90
N GLN A 10 -2.92 18.29 17.00
CA GLN A 10 -3.16 18.93 18.29
C GLN A 10 -4.12 18.12 19.17
N TRP A 11 -5.15 17.50 18.58
CA TRP A 11 -6.06 16.60 19.30
C TRP A 11 -5.36 15.33 19.78
N LEU A 12 -4.51 14.71 18.98
CA LEU A 12 -3.74 13.52 19.37
C LEU A 12 -2.79 13.82 20.52
N ARG A 13 -2.08 14.94 20.46
CA ARG A 13 -1.21 15.41 21.55
C ARG A 13 -1.97 15.64 22.85
N THR A 14 -3.15 16.25 22.75
CA THR A 14 -3.96 16.62 23.92
C THR A 14 -4.64 15.40 24.54
N MET A 15 -5.26 14.56 23.73
CA MET A 15 -6.10 13.45 24.19
C MET A 15 -5.33 12.16 24.48
N LYS A 16 -4.18 11.97 23.85
CA LYS A 16 -3.33 10.79 23.98
C LYS A 16 -4.08 9.44 23.86
N PRO A 17 -4.79 9.20 22.74
CA PRO A 17 -5.57 7.97 22.57
C PRO A 17 -4.68 6.74 22.56
N GLN A 18 -5.25 5.57 22.86
CA GLN A 18 -4.52 4.30 22.87
C GLN A 18 -4.60 3.56 21.52
N GLY A 19 -5.61 3.87 20.71
CA GLY A 19 -5.88 3.27 19.41
C GLY A 19 -6.05 4.32 18.33
N PHE A 20 -5.55 4.05 17.12
CA PHE A 20 -5.71 4.92 15.95
C PHE A 20 -6.06 4.12 14.70
N TYR A 21 -7.01 4.63 13.92
CA TYR A 21 -7.47 4.05 12.67
C TYR A 21 -7.32 5.05 11.53
N SER A 22 -6.72 4.62 10.42
CA SER A 22 -6.61 5.40 9.18
C SER A 22 -6.23 4.51 8.00
N THR A 23 -5.81 5.12 6.89
CA THR A 23 -4.94 4.46 5.91
C THR A 23 -3.47 4.55 6.35
N PRO A 24 -2.56 3.65 5.89
CA PRO A 24 -1.13 3.76 6.16
C PRO A 24 -0.51 5.07 5.65
N SER A 25 -0.89 5.52 4.43
CA SER A 25 -0.34 6.76 3.87
C SER A 25 -0.71 7.99 4.70
N TYR A 26 -1.94 8.04 5.22
CA TYR A 26 -2.34 9.14 6.08
C TYR A 26 -1.57 9.16 7.41
N ALA A 27 -1.24 8.00 7.98
CA ALA A 27 -0.42 7.94 9.19
C ALA A 27 0.99 8.51 8.92
N LEU A 28 1.58 8.24 7.76
CA LEU A 28 2.89 8.82 7.41
C LEU A 28 2.79 10.34 7.20
N HIS A 29 1.76 10.81 6.48
CA HIS A 29 1.52 12.25 6.28
C HIS A 29 1.27 12.98 7.60
N LEU A 30 0.45 12.40 8.48
CA LEU A 30 0.16 12.96 9.81
C LEU A 30 1.42 13.12 10.66
N ALA A 31 2.38 12.19 10.54
CA ALA A 31 3.65 12.27 11.26
C ALA A 31 4.54 13.42 10.75
N GLU A 32 4.51 13.71 9.47
CA GLU A 32 5.25 14.85 8.90
C GLU A 32 4.63 16.17 9.34
N VAL A 33 3.31 16.29 9.28
CA VAL A 33 2.60 17.47 9.79
C VAL A 33 2.87 17.66 11.29
N ALA A 34 2.94 16.57 12.08
CA ALA A 34 3.31 16.67 13.48
C ALA A 34 4.73 17.21 13.67
N LYS A 35 5.70 16.73 12.90
CA LYS A 35 7.09 17.22 12.92
C LYS A 35 7.19 18.68 12.51
N ASP A 36 6.46 19.10 11.48
CA ASP A 36 6.39 20.50 11.04
C ASP A 36 5.80 21.41 12.13
N GLU A 37 4.88 20.90 12.93
CA GLU A 37 4.31 21.56 14.11
C GLU A 37 5.19 21.44 15.38
N GLY A 38 6.39 20.86 15.26
CA GLY A 38 7.34 20.67 16.36
C GLY A 38 6.90 19.65 17.41
N ILE A 39 6.08 18.67 17.03
CA ILE A 39 5.54 17.63 17.89
C ILE A 39 6.08 16.27 17.45
N ASP A 40 6.68 15.53 18.39
CA ASP A 40 7.10 14.14 18.14
C ASP A 40 5.87 13.21 18.15
N PRO A 41 5.58 12.48 17.04
CA PRO A 41 4.47 11.52 16.99
C PRO A 41 4.51 10.44 18.07
N ALA A 42 5.69 10.10 18.61
CA ALA A 42 5.83 9.15 19.71
C ALA A 42 5.17 9.64 21.01
N GLU A 43 4.96 10.96 21.18
CA GLU A 43 4.32 11.54 22.36
C GLU A 43 2.79 11.36 22.40
N PHE A 44 2.18 10.92 21.29
CA PHE A 44 0.74 10.69 21.19
C PHE A 44 0.22 9.55 22.07
N GLY A 45 1.09 8.69 22.62
CA GLY A 45 0.70 7.63 23.55
C GLY A 45 -0.07 6.46 22.93
N LEU A 46 0.00 6.33 21.60
CA LEU A 46 -0.60 5.24 20.84
C LEU A 46 0.03 3.90 21.22
N LYS A 47 -0.79 2.86 21.38
CA LYS A 47 -0.34 1.47 21.59
C LYS A 47 -0.64 0.57 20.40
N VAL A 48 -1.73 0.88 19.71
CA VAL A 48 -2.26 0.09 18.60
C VAL A 48 -2.68 1.04 17.48
N MET A 49 -2.16 0.79 16.29
CA MET A 49 -2.61 1.43 15.07
C MET A 49 -3.11 0.34 14.14
N PHE A 50 -4.28 0.52 13.55
CA PHE A 50 -4.86 -0.46 12.64
C PHE A 50 -5.35 0.25 11.39
N PHE A 51 -5.11 -0.36 10.23
CA PHE A 51 -5.28 0.34 8.96
C PHE A 51 -6.08 -0.49 7.98
N SER A 52 -6.87 0.18 7.15
CA SER A 52 -7.55 -0.44 6.01
C SER A 52 -7.62 0.52 4.82
N GLY A 53 -8.12 0.03 3.69
CA GLY A 53 -8.45 0.85 2.51
C GLY A 53 -7.36 0.89 1.43
N GLU A 54 -6.11 0.57 1.78
CA GLU A 54 -5.01 0.44 0.84
C GLU A 54 -3.92 -0.50 1.35
N PRO A 55 -3.10 -1.10 0.47
CA PRO A 55 -1.92 -1.85 0.88
C PRO A 55 -0.94 -0.98 1.67
N GLY A 56 -0.30 -1.55 2.69
CA GLY A 56 0.77 -0.89 3.43
C GLY A 56 1.06 -1.49 4.79
N ALA A 57 0.02 -1.80 5.58
CA ALA A 57 0.20 -2.31 6.95
C ALA A 57 0.83 -3.71 7.03
N SER A 58 0.70 -4.52 5.97
CA SER A 58 1.42 -5.79 5.79
C SER A 58 2.68 -5.69 4.92
N ILE A 59 3.03 -4.50 4.41
CA ILE A 59 4.25 -4.27 3.62
C ILE A 59 5.38 -3.91 4.59
N PRO A 60 6.45 -4.72 4.71
CA PRO A 60 7.45 -4.58 5.78
C PRO A 60 8.01 -3.16 5.93
N GLY A 61 8.47 -2.52 4.84
CA GLY A 61 9.08 -1.18 4.92
C GLY A 61 8.11 -0.07 5.35
N ILE A 62 6.83 -0.16 4.99
CA ILE A 62 5.81 0.82 5.42
C ILE A 62 5.44 0.56 6.87
N ARG A 63 5.19 -0.70 7.22
CA ARG A 63 4.86 -1.13 8.56
C ARG A 63 5.94 -0.70 9.56
N GLU A 64 7.20 -1.05 9.31
CA GLU A 64 8.35 -0.72 10.15
C GLU A 64 8.48 0.80 10.33
N ARG A 65 8.36 1.58 9.24
CA ARG A 65 8.40 3.05 9.31
C ARG A 65 7.30 3.62 10.22
N ILE A 66 6.08 3.09 10.16
CA ILE A 66 4.98 3.53 11.03
C ILE A 66 5.23 3.11 12.48
N GLU A 67 5.62 1.86 12.73
CA GLU A 67 5.93 1.34 14.07
C GLU A 67 7.04 2.15 14.73
N GLU A 68 8.10 2.49 14.00
CA GLU A 68 9.21 3.30 14.48
C GLU A 68 8.81 4.75 14.75
N THR A 69 7.96 5.34 13.89
CA THR A 69 7.53 6.73 13.99
C THR A 69 6.63 6.96 15.20
N TYR A 70 5.68 6.05 15.43
CA TYR A 70 4.65 6.22 16.47
C TYR A 70 4.92 5.42 17.75
N LYS A 71 5.92 4.54 17.74
CA LYS A 71 6.23 3.59 18.84
C LYS A 71 5.00 2.75 19.24
N ALA A 72 4.20 2.37 18.25
CA ALA A 72 2.95 1.62 18.41
C ALA A 72 2.94 0.39 17.51
N ARG A 73 2.19 -0.65 17.89
CA ARG A 73 2.01 -1.85 17.06
C ARG A 73 1.09 -1.55 15.88
N VAL A 74 1.42 -2.09 14.72
CA VAL A 74 0.62 -1.93 13.50
C VAL A 74 -0.16 -3.21 13.17
N PHE A 75 -1.42 -3.06 12.79
CA PHE A 75 -2.26 -4.16 12.31
C PHE A 75 -2.88 -3.81 10.96
N ASP A 76 -2.82 -4.76 10.03
CA ASP A 76 -3.55 -4.70 8.78
C ASP A 76 -4.96 -5.22 8.98
N CYS A 77 -5.95 -4.59 8.37
CA CYS A 77 -7.31 -5.10 8.36
C CYS A 77 -8.08 -4.59 7.14
N GLY A 78 -9.19 -5.24 6.86
CA GLY A 78 -10.14 -4.78 5.86
C GLY A 78 -10.19 -5.63 4.61
N THR A 79 -11.41 -5.71 4.08
CA THR A 79 -11.72 -6.29 2.78
C THR A 79 -12.27 -5.20 1.86
N MET A 80 -13.59 -5.05 1.79
CA MET A 80 -14.27 -4.07 0.94
C MET A 80 -15.41 -3.41 1.74
N ALA A 81 -15.82 -2.21 1.34
CA ALA A 81 -16.98 -1.54 1.96
C ALA A 81 -18.25 -2.40 1.83
N GLU A 82 -18.45 -3.01 0.66
CA GLU A 82 -19.52 -3.96 0.35
C GLU A 82 -19.50 -5.17 1.28
N MET A 83 -18.35 -5.49 1.87
CA MET A 83 -18.12 -6.62 2.77
C MET A 83 -18.13 -6.23 4.25
N THR A 84 -18.79 -5.12 4.61
CA THR A 84 -19.02 -4.78 6.02
C THR A 84 -19.75 -5.93 6.75
N PRO A 85 -19.18 -6.52 7.83
CA PRO A 85 -18.02 -6.06 8.60
C PRO A 85 -16.64 -6.34 7.93
N PHE A 86 -16.00 -5.29 7.42
CA PHE A 86 -14.83 -5.40 6.54
C PHE A 86 -13.59 -5.95 7.27
N MET A 87 -13.55 -5.83 8.60
CA MET A 87 -12.49 -6.38 9.45
C MET A 87 -12.56 -7.90 9.62
N SER A 88 -13.42 -8.60 8.87
CA SER A 88 -13.42 -10.07 8.81
C SER A 88 -12.09 -10.65 8.31
N ALA A 89 -11.25 -9.83 7.66
CA ALA A 89 -9.82 -10.04 7.55
C ALA A 89 -9.09 -9.02 8.44
N SER A 90 -8.31 -9.49 9.42
CA SER A 90 -7.57 -8.61 10.33
C SER A 90 -6.37 -9.31 10.96
N GLY A 91 -5.27 -8.59 11.12
CA GLY A 91 -4.19 -8.97 12.03
C GLY A 91 -4.70 -8.99 13.47
N THR A 92 -4.03 -9.77 14.32
CA THR A 92 -4.34 -9.90 15.74
C THR A 92 -3.07 -9.86 16.57
N ASP A 93 -3.18 -9.60 17.88
CA ASP A 93 -2.01 -9.66 18.75
C ASP A 93 -1.44 -11.10 18.75
N GLY A 94 -0.15 -11.20 18.43
CA GLY A 94 0.55 -12.48 18.29
C GLY A 94 0.29 -13.26 17.00
N SER A 95 -0.39 -12.74 15.98
CA SER A 95 -0.54 -13.46 14.69
C SER A 95 0.61 -13.28 13.70
N GLY A 96 1.59 -12.43 14.03
CA GLY A 96 2.63 -12.01 13.09
C GLY A 96 2.11 -10.99 12.06
N ASN A 97 2.80 -10.93 10.91
CA ASN A 97 2.42 -10.07 9.79
C ASN A 97 1.17 -10.59 9.06
N GLY A 98 0.46 -9.69 8.35
CA GLY A 98 -0.70 -10.08 7.56
C GLY A 98 -2.02 -10.06 8.31
N MET A 99 -2.99 -10.81 7.79
CA MET A 99 -4.36 -10.85 8.27
C MET A 99 -4.86 -12.27 8.50
N VAL A 100 -5.51 -12.50 9.62
CA VAL A 100 -6.28 -13.72 9.90
C VAL A 100 -7.67 -13.58 9.26
N LEU A 101 -8.18 -14.65 8.64
CA LEU A 101 -9.48 -14.67 7.95
C LEU A 101 -10.57 -15.28 8.84
N PHE A 102 -11.43 -14.45 9.42
CA PHE A 102 -12.46 -14.83 10.39
C PHE A 102 -13.64 -15.51 9.66
N GLN A 103 -13.43 -16.78 9.28
CA GLN A 103 -14.26 -17.54 8.32
C GLN A 103 -15.74 -17.67 8.70
N ASP A 104 -16.08 -17.57 9.98
CA ASP A 104 -17.43 -17.66 10.54
C ASP A 104 -18.19 -16.32 10.51
N ILE A 105 -17.50 -15.19 10.31
CA ILE A 105 -18.13 -13.87 10.15
C ILE A 105 -18.43 -13.62 8.66
N VAL A 106 -17.40 -13.77 7.84
CA VAL A 106 -17.46 -13.74 6.37
C VAL A 106 -16.69 -14.96 5.91
N TYR A 107 -17.27 -15.74 5.00
CA TYR A 107 -16.55 -16.86 4.40
C TYR A 107 -15.62 -16.33 3.32
N HIS A 108 -14.31 -16.44 3.55
CA HIS A 108 -13.28 -16.05 2.59
C HIS A 108 -12.80 -17.25 1.78
N GLU A 109 -12.59 -16.99 0.50
CA GLU A 109 -11.95 -17.87 -0.45
C GLU A 109 -10.85 -17.07 -1.17
N VAL A 110 -9.74 -17.70 -1.53
CA VAL A 110 -8.81 -17.14 -2.53
C VAL A 110 -8.93 -18.00 -3.77
N CYS A 111 -9.29 -17.37 -4.90
CA CYS A 111 -9.68 -18.05 -6.12
C CYS A 111 -8.81 -17.67 -7.31
N ASP A 112 -8.67 -18.57 -8.27
CA ASP A 112 -8.13 -18.22 -9.58
C ASP A 112 -9.16 -17.31 -10.29
N PRO A 113 -8.80 -16.08 -10.70
CA PRO A 113 -9.74 -15.15 -11.32
C PRO A 113 -10.30 -15.65 -12.67
N LYS A 114 -9.66 -16.63 -13.32
CA LYS A 114 -10.13 -17.21 -14.58
C LYS A 114 -11.21 -18.27 -14.35
N THR A 115 -11.06 -19.09 -13.32
CA THR A 115 -11.93 -20.25 -13.08
C THR A 115 -12.93 -20.00 -11.95
N ASN A 116 -12.69 -19.00 -11.11
CA ASN A 116 -13.38 -18.74 -9.84
C ASN A 116 -13.34 -19.92 -8.86
N ALA A 117 -12.47 -20.91 -9.09
CA ALA A 117 -12.23 -22.00 -8.17
C ALA A 117 -11.16 -21.60 -7.14
N ARG A 118 -11.29 -22.11 -5.92
CA ARG A 118 -10.28 -21.90 -4.86
C ARG A 118 -8.92 -22.41 -5.32
N VAL A 119 -7.88 -21.62 -5.09
CA VAL A 119 -6.49 -22.04 -5.28
C VAL A 119 -6.01 -22.83 -4.07
N SER A 120 -4.92 -23.58 -4.23
CA SER A 120 -4.32 -24.35 -3.13
C SER A 120 -3.73 -23.41 -2.06
N TRP A 121 -3.47 -23.93 -0.87
CA TRP A 121 -2.71 -23.19 0.13
C TRP A 121 -1.31 -22.83 -0.39
N GLY A 122 -0.86 -21.61 -0.09
CA GLY A 122 0.38 -21.01 -0.60
C GLY A 122 0.25 -20.39 -1.99
N GLU A 123 -0.82 -20.68 -2.74
CA GLU A 123 -1.02 -20.11 -4.07
C GLU A 123 -1.65 -18.71 -4.02
N ARG A 124 -1.37 -17.95 -5.08
CA ARG A 124 -1.88 -16.59 -5.28
C ARG A 124 -3.24 -16.62 -5.97
N GLY A 125 -4.12 -15.69 -5.62
CA GLY A 125 -5.40 -15.55 -6.28
C GLY A 125 -6.15 -14.29 -5.84
N THR A 126 -7.39 -14.18 -6.30
CA THR A 126 -8.29 -13.10 -5.92
C THR A 126 -9.18 -13.49 -4.76
N PRO A 127 -9.29 -12.66 -3.71
CA PRO A 127 -10.27 -12.88 -2.66
C PRO A 127 -11.70 -12.89 -3.20
N VAL A 128 -12.47 -13.88 -2.77
CA VAL A 128 -13.90 -14.01 -3.00
C VAL A 128 -14.59 -14.15 -1.65
N TYR A 129 -15.63 -13.36 -1.42
CA TYR A 129 -16.22 -13.23 -0.09
C TYR A 129 -17.73 -13.52 -0.07
N THR A 130 -18.19 -14.11 1.04
CA THR A 130 -19.62 -14.38 1.28
C THR A 130 -20.01 -13.98 2.70
N HIS A 131 -21.04 -13.14 2.85
CA HIS A 131 -21.59 -12.83 4.18
C HIS A 131 -22.28 -14.05 4.79
N LEU A 132 -22.03 -14.29 6.06
CA LEU A 132 -22.72 -15.34 6.83
C LEU A 132 -23.79 -14.77 7.77
N GLU A 133 -23.63 -13.50 8.18
CA GLU A 133 -24.45 -12.89 9.24
C GLU A 133 -25.21 -11.62 8.79
N ARG A 134 -25.23 -11.30 7.48
CA ARG A 134 -25.85 -10.07 6.97
C ARG A 134 -27.17 -10.33 6.24
N THR A 135 -28.24 -9.63 6.64
CA THR A 135 -29.57 -9.77 6.02
C THR A 135 -29.86 -8.71 4.95
N SER A 136 -29.29 -7.51 5.08
CA SER A 136 -29.41 -6.45 4.07
C SER A 136 -28.28 -6.52 3.05
N GLN A 137 -28.64 -6.55 1.75
CA GLN A 137 -27.69 -6.62 0.64
C GLN A 137 -26.60 -7.70 0.83
N PRO A 138 -26.92 -8.96 1.18
CA PRO A 138 -25.91 -9.97 1.41
C PRO A 138 -25.09 -10.19 0.12
N MET A 139 -23.78 -9.99 0.22
CA MET A 139 -22.87 -10.39 -0.86
C MET A 139 -22.62 -11.89 -0.75
N ILE A 140 -22.81 -12.59 -1.87
CA ILE A 140 -22.56 -14.03 -1.99
C ILE A 140 -21.55 -14.19 -3.12
N ARG A 141 -20.37 -14.70 -2.77
CA ARG A 141 -19.22 -14.85 -3.68
C ARG A 141 -18.88 -13.57 -4.47
N LEU A 142 -18.82 -12.43 -3.78
CA LEU A 142 -18.31 -11.20 -4.38
C LEU A 142 -16.80 -11.34 -4.59
N ALA A 143 -16.36 -11.31 -5.85
CA ALA A 143 -14.95 -11.25 -6.20
C ALA A 143 -14.43 -9.82 -6.02
N SER A 144 -13.32 -9.67 -5.31
CA SER A 144 -12.80 -8.35 -4.97
C SER A 144 -12.00 -7.70 -6.10
N GLY A 145 -11.44 -8.53 -6.99
CA GLY A 145 -10.46 -8.09 -7.98
C GLY A 145 -9.12 -7.72 -7.36
N ASP A 146 -8.91 -8.02 -6.07
CA ASP A 146 -7.62 -7.85 -5.41
C ASP A 146 -6.74 -9.08 -5.62
N LEU A 147 -5.47 -8.97 -5.23
CA LEU A 147 -4.49 -10.03 -5.30
C LEU A 147 -3.87 -10.27 -3.92
N THR A 148 -3.86 -11.54 -3.52
CA THR A 148 -3.24 -12.01 -2.29
C THR A 148 -2.71 -13.43 -2.48
N HIS A 149 -2.05 -13.96 -1.46
CA HIS A 149 -1.88 -15.39 -1.28
C HIS A 149 -2.33 -15.75 0.14
N TRP A 150 -2.80 -16.98 0.30
CA TRP A 150 -3.27 -17.47 1.59
C TRP A 150 -2.53 -18.72 2.01
N VAL A 151 -2.42 -18.94 3.31
CA VAL A 151 -1.87 -20.16 3.89
C VAL A 151 -2.86 -20.79 4.84
N GLU A 152 -2.72 -22.09 5.02
CA GLU A 152 -3.48 -22.81 6.03
C GLU A 152 -3.08 -22.31 7.41
N GLY A 153 -4.07 -22.19 8.30
CA GLY A 153 -3.81 -21.95 9.71
C GLY A 153 -3.21 -23.18 10.41
N PRO A 154 -3.07 -23.16 11.74
CA PRO A 154 -3.46 -22.07 12.65
C PRO A 154 -2.47 -20.90 12.62
N SER A 155 -2.96 -19.72 12.97
CA SER A 155 -2.13 -18.55 13.24
C SER A 155 -1.38 -18.71 14.56
N GLU A 156 -0.22 -18.06 14.68
CA GLU A 156 0.60 -18.02 15.90
C GLU A 156 -0.17 -17.51 17.14
N CYS A 157 -1.26 -16.76 16.94
CA CYS A 157 -2.14 -16.30 18.03
C CYS A 157 -3.09 -17.38 18.57
N GLY A 158 -3.02 -18.61 18.05
CA GLY A 158 -3.87 -19.75 18.45
C GLY A 158 -5.21 -19.85 17.71
N ARG A 159 -5.53 -18.89 16.83
CA ARG A 159 -6.74 -18.97 15.98
C ARG A 159 -6.55 -19.99 14.87
N THR A 160 -7.55 -20.83 14.64
CA THR A 160 -7.53 -21.92 13.66
C THR A 160 -8.02 -21.48 12.27
N TYR A 161 -7.86 -20.20 11.95
CA TYR A 161 -8.30 -19.62 10.69
C TYR A 161 -7.18 -19.59 9.66
N PRO A 162 -7.51 -19.56 8.35
CA PRO A 162 -6.55 -19.24 7.30
C PRO A 162 -5.97 -17.83 7.47
N ILE A 163 -4.84 -17.58 6.81
CA ILE A 163 -4.06 -16.35 6.96
C ILE A 163 -3.68 -15.80 5.59
N LEU A 164 -3.72 -14.49 5.42
CA LEU A 164 -3.06 -13.74 4.35
C LEU A 164 -1.76 -13.16 4.91
N PRO A 165 -0.61 -13.84 4.84
CA PRO A 165 0.59 -13.45 5.58
C PRO A 165 1.24 -12.16 5.04
N ASP A 166 0.98 -11.83 3.77
CA ASP A 166 1.39 -10.57 3.14
C ASP A 166 0.23 -9.56 3.00
N GLY A 167 -0.91 -9.84 3.63
CA GLY A 167 -2.13 -9.06 3.46
C GLY A 167 -2.64 -9.05 2.01
N VAL A 168 -3.31 -7.96 1.62
CA VAL A 168 -3.70 -7.69 0.23
C VAL A 168 -2.70 -6.72 -0.38
N TYR A 169 -1.95 -7.16 -1.39
CA TYR A 169 -0.85 -6.37 -1.94
C TYR A 169 -1.16 -5.72 -3.28
N GLY A 170 -2.33 -5.91 -3.90
CA GLY A 170 -2.65 -5.19 -5.13
C GLY A 170 -4.04 -5.49 -5.67
N ARG A 171 -4.39 -4.83 -6.78
CA ARG A 171 -5.56 -5.18 -7.59
C ARG A 171 -5.13 -5.78 -8.91
N ILE A 172 -5.91 -6.72 -9.41
CA ILE A 172 -5.79 -7.30 -10.74
C ILE A 172 -5.91 -6.18 -11.79
N ASP A 173 -6.79 -5.20 -11.57
CA ASP A 173 -7.00 -4.09 -12.50
C ASP A 173 -5.95 -2.97 -12.37
N ASP A 174 -5.27 -2.87 -11.23
CA ASP A 174 -4.17 -1.91 -11.03
C ASP A 174 -2.83 -2.43 -11.58
N MET A 175 -2.79 -3.71 -11.98
CA MET A 175 -1.66 -4.31 -12.67
C MET A 175 -1.52 -3.69 -14.05
N PHE A 176 -0.29 -3.30 -14.38
CA PHE A 176 0.02 -2.81 -15.70
C PHE A 176 1.14 -3.64 -16.32
N GLN A 177 1.07 -3.82 -17.62
CA GLN A 177 2.07 -4.58 -18.36
C GLN A 177 3.14 -3.63 -18.93
N ILE A 178 4.41 -3.91 -18.67
CA ILE A 178 5.55 -3.24 -19.31
C ILE A 178 6.35 -4.31 -20.06
N ARG A 179 6.38 -4.21 -21.39
CA ARG A 179 7.17 -5.10 -22.25
C ARG A 179 6.92 -6.60 -22.01
N GLY A 180 5.67 -6.96 -21.71
CA GLY A 180 5.26 -8.35 -21.49
C GLY A 180 5.20 -8.77 -20.02
N GLU A 181 5.87 -8.05 -19.12
CA GLU A 181 5.90 -8.36 -17.69
C GLU A 181 4.74 -7.67 -16.95
N ASN A 182 4.06 -8.42 -16.08
CA ASN A 182 2.99 -7.92 -15.22
C ASN A 182 3.61 -7.26 -13.99
N ILE A 183 3.34 -5.97 -13.80
CA ILE A 183 3.91 -5.19 -12.70
C ILE A 183 2.79 -4.68 -11.81
N TYR A 184 2.96 -4.89 -10.50
CA TYR A 184 2.06 -4.34 -9.49
C TYR A 184 2.68 -3.08 -8.89
N PRO A 185 1.91 -1.98 -8.74
CA PRO A 185 2.40 -0.75 -8.11
C PRO A 185 3.02 -0.96 -6.72
N SER A 186 2.52 -1.93 -5.96
CA SER A 186 3.03 -2.28 -4.63
C SER A 186 4.42 -2.92 -4.64
N GLU A 187 4.85 -3.56 -5.73
CA GLU A 187 6.21 -4.09 -5.86
C GLU A 187 7.21 -2.95 -5.96
N ILE A 188 6.86 -1.88 -6.68
CA ILE A 188 7.65 -0.65 -6.76
C ILE A 188 7.73 0.01 -5.38
N ASP A 189 6.59 0.13 -4.69
CA ASP A 189 6.51 0.68 -3.34
C ASP A 189 7.38 -0.10 -2.35
N ALA A 190 7.29 -1.44 -2.37
CA ALA A 190 8.08 -2.31 -1.51
C ALA A 190 9.59 -2.22 -1.78
N VAL A 191 10.01 -1.97 -3.03
CA VAL A 191 11.41 -1.73 -3.37
C VAL A 191 11.89 -0.38 -2.85
N LEU A 192 11.16 0.69 -3.14
CA LEU A 192 11.57 2.06 -2.77
C LEU A 192 11.64 2.24 -1.25
N ASN A 193 10.68 1.69 -0.50
CA ASN A 193 10.68 1.77 0.96
C ASN A 193 11.88 1.05 1.63
N LYS A 194 12.59 0.18 0.91
CA LYS A 194 13.82 -0.47 1.42
C LYS A 194 15.09 0.35 1.17
N LEU A 195 15.02 1.44 0.40
CA LEU A 195 16.18 2.24 0.04
C LEU A 195 16.47 3.28 1.12
N ALA A 196 17.67 3.21 1.71
CA ALA A 196 18.16 4.27 2.56
C ALA A 196 18.25 5.57 1.76
N GLY A 197 17.48 6.58 2.16
CA GLY A 197 17.40 7.86 1.47
C GLY A 197 16.12 8.12 0.67
N TYR A 198 15.20 7.16 0.56
CA TYR A 198 13.87 7.40 0.00
C TYR A 198 13.05 8.34 0.90
N GLY A 199 12.43 9.38 0.32
CA GLY A 199 11.70 10.42 1.08
C GLY A 199 10.32 9.96 1.55
N GLY A 200 9.71 8.99 0.87
CA GLY A 200 8.43 8.39 1.26
C GLY A 200 7.35 8.50 0.19
N GLU A 201 7.55 9.31 -0.84
CA GLU A 201 6.59 9.49 -1.92
C GLU A 201 7.16 9.15 -3.29
N HIS A 202 6.33 8.52 -4.12
CA HIS A 202 6.67 8.21 -5.50
C HIS A 202 5.45 8.23 -6.40
N ARG A 203 5.71 8.35 -7.70
CA ARG A 203 4.74 8.27 -8.77
C ARG A 203 5.28 7.37 -9.88
N ILE A 204 4.40 6.54 -10.40
CA ILE A 204 4.63 5.63 -11.50
C ILE A 204 4.00 6.24 -12.72
N ILE A 205 4.80 6.54 -13.74
CA ILE A 205 4.35 7.09 -15.01
C ILE A 205 4.60 6.03 -16.06
N ILE A 206 3.52 5.59 -16.70
CA ILE A 206 3.57 4.65 -17.81
C ILE A 206 3.37 5.46 -19.08
N SER A 207 4.36 5.42 -19.96
CA SER A 207 4.29 6.09 -21.26
C SER A 207 4.63 5.12 -22.39
N ARG A 208 4.44 5.56 -23.62
CA ARG A 208 4.84 4.80 -24.81
C ARG A 208 5.73 5.68 -25.69
N GLU A 209 6.99 5.29 -25.83
CA GLU A 209 7.94 5.91 -26.76
C GLU A 209 8.08 4.99 -27.99
N GLY A 210 7.45 5.38 -29.10
CA GLY A 210 7.40 4.55 -30.32
C GLY A 210 6.57 3.28 -30.13
N ALA A 211 7.21 2.11 -30.24
CA ALA A 211 6.55 0.80 -30.12
C ALA A 211 6.70 0.15 -28.74
N MET A 212 7.44 0.77 -27.80
CA MET A 212 7.73 0.18 -26.50
C MET A 212 7.08 0.97 -25.37
N ASP A 213 6.53 0.24 -24.39
CA ASP A 213 6.09 0.82 -23.13
C ASP A 213 7.33 1.13 -22.27
N GLU A 214 7.35 2.33 -21.72
CA GLU A 214 8.37 2.84 -20.82
C GLU A 214 7.80 3.03 -19.42
N LEU A 215 8.56 2.61 -18.42
CA LEU A 215 8.23 2.78 -17.02
C LEU A 215 9.14 3.85 -16.42
N LEU A 216 8.57 4.98 -16.01
CA LEU A 216 9.24 6.01 -15.24
C LEU A 216 8.74 5.98 -13.79
N VAL A 217 9.67 5.89 -12.85
CA VAL A 217 9.40 6.00 -11.41
C VAL A 217 10.04 7.27 -10.90
N GLN A 218 9.21 8.28 -10.62
CA GLN A 218 9.63 9.50 -9.94
C GLN A 218 9.48 9.30 -8.45
N PHE A 219 10.48 9.66 -7.66
CA PHE A 219 10.41 9.52 -6.22
C PHE A 219 11.19 10.62 -5.52
N ASP A 220 10.81 10.96 -4.29
CA ASP A 220 11.54 11.94 -3.51
C ASP A 220 12.71 11.33 -2.73
N ALA A 221 13.71 12.16 -2.46
CA ALA A 221 14.79 11.82 -1.54
C ALA A 221 14.51 12.43 -0.15
N SER A 222 14.98 11.75 0.89
CA SER A 222 15.05 12.28 2.25
C SER A 222 15.79 13.62 2.27
N ALA A 223 15.43 14.49 3.22
CA ALA A 223 16.06 15.82 3.35
C ALA A 223 17.59 15.73 3.53
N GLU A 224 18.08 14.69 4.20
CA GLU A 224 19.51 14.43 4.37
C GLU A 224 20.21 14.16 3.03
N VAL A 225 19.70 13.21 2.24
CA VAL A 225 20.29 12.86 0.93
C VAL A 225 20.14 14.00 -0.06
N TYR A 226 19.00 14.69 -0.06
CA TYR A 226 18.77 15.82 -0.96
C TYR A 226 19.71 17.00 -0.62
N GLY A 227 19.94 17.27 0.67
CA GLY A 227 20.84 18.32 1.13
C GLY A 227 22.33 18.09 0.81
N GLN A 228 22.73 16.85 0.54
CA GLN A 228 24.09 16.50 0.09
C GLN A 228 24.35 16.82 -1.38
N GLY A 229 23.33 17.23 -2.14
CA GLY A 229 23.45 17.69 -3.52
C GLY A 229 23.36 16.59 -4.59
N GLU A 230 23.55 16.99 -5.84
CA GLU A 230 23.25 16.21 -7.05
C GLU A 230 23.96 14.86 -7.13
N GLN A 231 25.16 14.77 -6.56
CA GLN A 231 25.92 13.52 -6.54
C GLN A 231 25.23 12.47 -5.66
N ALA A 232 24.73 12.85 -4.49
CA ALA A 232 24.05 11.94 -3.57
C ALA A 232 22.70 11.47 -4.13
N THR A 233 21.93 12.38 -4.73
CA THR A 233 20.67 12.03 -5.39
C THR A 233 20.90 11.12 -6.60
N SER A 234 21.98 11.31 -7.36
CA SER A 234 22.34 10.43 -8.47
C SER A 234 22.69 9.00 -8.02
N VAL A 235 23.37 8.85 -6.88
CA VAL A 235 23.66 7.54 -6.28
C VAL A 235 22.37 6.83 -5.89
N LEU A 236 21.45 7.53 -5.20
CA LEU A 236 20.14 6.99 -4.83
C LEU A 236 19.32 6.60 -6.06
N GLN A 237 19.32 7.43 -7.11
CA GLN A 237 18.63 7.16 -8.37
C GLN A 237 19.13 5.87 -9.02
N ASN A 238 20.45 5.68 -9.11
CA ASN A 238 21.04 4.48 -9.70
C ASN A 238 20.70 3.23 -8.87
N LEU A 239 20.79 3.33 -7.54
CA LEU A 239 20.43 2.23 -6.63
C LEU A 239 18.95 1.83 -6.77
N ALA A 240 18.05 2.81 -6.87
CA ALA A 240 16.63 2.55 -7.12
C ALA A 240 16.42 1.87 -8.48
N SER A 241 17.08 2.35 -9.55
CA SER A 241 16.97 1.75 -10.88
C SER A 241 17.41 0.29 -10.89
N GLU A 242 18.55 -0.01 -10.25
CA GLU A 242 19.07 -1.38 -10.16
C GLU A 242 18.16 -2.29 -9.33
N SER A 243 17.67 -1.79 -8.19
CA SER A 243 16.81 -2.56 -7.28
C SER A 243 15.45 -2.88 -7.93
N LEU A 244 14.86 -1.89 -8.60
CA LEU A 244 13.62 -2.07 -9.36
C LEU A 244 13.83 -3.05 -10.51
N ARG A 245 14.94 -2.94 -11.27
CA ARG A 245 15.22 -3.90 -12.35
C ARG A 245 15.33 -5.35 -11.83
N LYS A 246 15.95 -5.53 -10.67
CA LYS A 246 16.11 -6.85 -10.06
C LYS A 246 14.79 -7.48 -9.63
N VAL A 247 13.85 -6.67 -9.12
CA VAL A 247 12.56 -7.16 -8.62
C VAL A 247 11.51 -7.27 -9.75
N LEU A 248 11.44 -6.28 -10.62
CA LEU A 248 10.41 -6.21 -11.68
C LEU A 248 10.78 -6.99 -12.95
N GLY A 249 12.05 -7.39 -13.12
CA GLY A 249 12.51 -8.06 -14.33
C GLY A 249 12.62 -7.16 -15.58
N VAL A 250 12.15 -5.92 -15.51
CA VAL A 250 12.24 -4.92 -16.60
C VAL A 250 13.01 -3.68 -16.16
N ARG A 251 13.53 -2.93 -17.14
CA ARG A 251 14.16 -1.64 -16.88
C ARG A 251 13.10 -0.60 -16.50
N ALA A 252 13.26 0.03 -15.34
CA ALA A 252 12.56 1.26 -14.96
C ALA A 252 13.50 2.46 -15.08
N LYS A 253 13.11 3.49 -15.83
CA LYS A 253 13.71 4.84 -15.72
C LYS A 253 13.33 5.38 -14.33
N THR A 254 14.26 6.05 -13.68
CA THR A 254 14.08 6.59 -12.34
C THR A 254 14.54 8.03 -12.30
N GLU A 255 13.82 8.87 -11.57
CA GLU A 255 14.12 10.29 -11.42
C GLU A 255 13.87 10.71 -9.96
N VAL A 256 14.87 11.32 -9.35
CA VAL A 256 14.73 11.90 -8.01
C VAL A 256 14.15 13.31 -8.14
N VAL A 257 13.01 13.55 -7.49
CA VAL A 257 12.35 14.86 -7.44
C VAL A 257 12.46 15.47 -6.03
N ALA A 258 12.16 16.76 -5.90
CA ALA A 258 12.11 17.41 -4.59
C ALA A 258 10.90 16.91 -3.77
N ALA A 259 11.05 16.84 -2.45
CA ALA A 259 10.09 16.23 -1.50
C ALA A 259 8.64 16.76 -1.55
N ASN A 260 8.41 17.94 -2.13
CA ASN A 260 7.08 18.57 -2.21
C ASN A 260 6.50 18.57 -3.63
N VAL A 261 7.18 17.97 -4.61
CA VAL A 261 6.69 17.89 -5.99
C VAL A 261 5.58 16.84 -6.11
N ILE A 262 5.69 15.74 -5.37
CA ILE A 262 4.68 14.67 -5.36
C ILE A 262 3.66 15.01 -4.28
N THR A 263 2.39 15.14 -4.67
CA THR A 263 1.31 15.53 -3.76
C THR A 263 0.98 14.39 -2.80
N ARG A 264 1.16 14.64 -1.50
CA ARG A 264 0.69 13.76 -0.42
C ARG A 264 -0.83 13.78 -0.34
N THR A 265 -1.43 12.66 0.07
CA THR A 265 -2.88 12.50 0.04
C THR A 265 -3.44 12.09 1.40
N ASP A 266 -4.60 12.65 1.76
CA ASP A 266 -5.36 12.29 2.97
C ASP A 266 -6.17 10.98 2.81
N HIS A 267 -6.16 10.38 1.62
CA HIS A 267 -6.95 9.20 1.22
C HIS A 267 -6.05 8.15 0.55
N LYS A 268 -6.64 7.22 -0.22
CA LYS A 268 -5.89 6.19 -0.95
C LYS A 268 -4.90 6.83 -1.94
N ALA A 269 -3.62 6.48 -1.82
CA ALA A 269 -2.59 7.00 -2.72
C ALA A 269 -2.81 6.49 -4.16
N ARG A 270 -3.01 7.42 -5.11
CA ARG A 270 -3.05 7.11 -6.55
C ARG A 270 -1.68 7.37 -7.17
N ARG A 271 -0.83 6.33 -7.17
CA ARG A 271 0.57 6.48 -7.62
C ARG A 271 0.77 6.27 -9.12
N VAL A 272 -0.15 5.61 -9.82
CA VAL A 272 -0.01 5.33 -11.25
C VAL A 272 -0.67 6.43 -12.11
N ILE A 273 0.09 7.00 -13.04
CA ILE A 273 -0.42 7.65 -14.24
C ILE A 273 -0.21 6.71 -15.41
N ASP A 274 -1.29 6.36 -16.09
CA ASP A 274 -1.20 5.75 -17.42
C ASP A 274 -1.38 6.82 -18.50
N ASP A 275 -0.27 7.26 -19.07
CA ASP A 275 -0.20 8.29 -20.12
C ASP A 275 -0.17 7.66 -21.54
N ARG A 276 -0.38 6.34 -21.66
CA ARG A 276 -0.37 5.66 -22.98
C ARG A 276 -1.48 6.17 -23.92
N GLU A 277 -2.55 6.77 -23.37
CA GLU A 277 -3.69 7.33 -24.11
C GLU A 277 -3.66 8.87 -24.27
N LEU A 278 -2.94 9.64 -23.45
CA LEU A 278 -2.87 11.12 -23.62
C LEU A 278 -2.23 11.47 -24.97
N PHE A 279 -1.24 10.68 -25.41
CA PHE A 279 -0.64 10.77 -26.74
C PHE A 279 -1.62 10.44 -27.88
N LYS A 280 -2.54 9.48 -27.69
CA LYS A 280 -3.62 9.19 -28.67
C LYS A 280 -4.64 10.32 -28.74
N THR A 281 -4.97 10.91 -27.59
CA THR A 281 -5.96 11.99 -27.50
C THR A 281 -5.42 13.31 -28.09
N LEU A 282 -4.11 13.54 -28.01
CA LEU A 282 -3.42 14.68 -28.63
C LEU A 282 -3.25 14.51 -30.15
N ASN A 283 -2.97 13.30 -30.64
CA ASN A 283 -2.91 13.03 -32.09
C ASN A 283 -4.28 13.06 -32.79
N ASN A 284 -5.35 12.63 -32.12
CA ASN A 284 -6.71 12.71 -32.67
C ASN A 284 -7.31 14.12 -32.67
N LYS A 285 -6.65 15.11 -32.04
CA LYS A 285 -7.00 16.54 -32.14
C LYS A 285 -6.17 17.28 -33.21
N LEU A 286 -5.26 16.59 -33.88
CA LEU A 286 -4.41 17.11 -34.96
C LEU A 286 -4.69 16.44 -36.32
N LEU A 287 -5.79 15.69 -36.42
CA LEU A 287 -6.45 15.26 -37.65
C LEU A 287 -7.82 15.91 -37.74
#